data_AF-A0A7C3UJ88-F1
#
_entry.id   AF-A0A7C3UJ88-F1
#
_cell.length_a   1.000
_cell.length_b   1.000
_cell.length_c   1.000
_cell.angle_alpha   90.00
_cell.angle_beta   90.00
_cell.angle_gamma   90.00
#
_symmetry.space_group_name_H-M   'P 1'
#
loop_
_entity.id
_entity.type
_entity.pdbx_description
1 polymer ?
#
loop_
_entity_poly.entity_id
_entity_poly.type
_entity_poly.pdbx_seq_one_letter_code
_entity_poly.pdbx_strand_id
1 'polypeptide(L)'
;MANIKKNNIDNHQLRILGINYYDFFLTNSDNINYIPNGESLYDDCLISSIDLNSNECIDSNNILYSKTEYFWNNAINNNVILSDIGLTGLDNGFINYYSQNSNIIELFTTSTLSLINNDTRLMLNPVNGYIHNLQYNTSLNHENNLKYISFNGGFYQGFFKLYGYNYQVLPIAPNKEFAWEFIIRPNNEIIDTNTINYFYPNNAGFFFYIGLRAENKFYYYNNNNTLDSNYNEVISGNTNTFNDTLTSDQEMTSNSIPFNIPNIIEINTDNKFLLFDRTDKQGHYTADNFNPNETYVITDREKRNDENYYLLFDRTDNNGAYTADTIPDNIQYNNNIDIYSDTYKNSIGFRIKNDGSIGYRYLTKNCDSTTNLTQPFIINEEYSAPNVININKWNHIVIRYITDSYINNPECTDKKRKFKLQFYSNASLIFVSQELDELDLHELKEIKEKQEGVAYNISLGGGTQGLLETILLGLSTKRYSLPIEQNFCGTFIGDIMTFNFHNCQFDYTKILNNYNYYNNIIKI
;
A
#
# COMPACT_ATOMS: atom_id res chain seq x y z
N MET A 1 8.41 7.92 -56.46
CA MET A 1 7.39 6.97 -55.97
C MET A 1 7.79 5.57 -56.38
N ALA A 2 8.57 4.89 -55.53
CA ALA A 2 9.01 3.52 -55.77
C ALA A 2 7.91 2.55 -55.30
N ASN A 3 7.58 1.60 -56.17
CA ASN A 3 6.44 0.71 -56.09
C ASN A 3 6.77 -0.46 -55.13
N ILE A 4 6.05 -0.55 -54.00
CA ILE A 4 6.18 -1.59 -52.96
C ILE A 4 6.13 -3.03 -53.51
N LYS A 5 5.61 -3.23 -54.72
CA LYS A 5 5.50 -4.56 -55.36
C LYS A 5 6.79 -5.10 -55.99
N LYS A 6 7.88 -4.33 -56.08
CA LYS A 6 9.08 -4.72 -56.86
C LYS A 6 10.36 -4.98 -56.04
N ASN A 7 10.33 -4.77 -54.73
CA ASN A 7 11.44 -5.12 -53.84
C ASN A 7 11.14 -6.47 -53.19
N ASN A 8 12.16 -7.35 -53.09
CA ASN A 8 12.11 -8.64 -52.42
C ASN A 8 11.26 -8.57 -51.14
N ILE A 9 10.03 -9.08 -51.20
CA ILE A 9 9.32 -9.49 -50.01
C ILE A 9 9.97 -10.82 -49.65
N ASP A 10 11.07 -10.75 -48.88
CA ASP A 10 11.53 -11.94 -48.17
C ASP A 10 10.39 -12.30 -47.21
N ASN A 11 9.58 -13.28 -47.61
CA ASN A 11 8.51 -13.84 -46.80
C ASN A 11 9.16 -14.58 -45.64
N HIS A 12 9.53 -13.85 -44.59
CA HIS A 12 9.99 -14.43 -43.34
C HIS A 12 8.83 -15.20 -42.71
N GLN A 13 8.88 -16.53 -42.81
CA GLN A 13 7.97 -17.40 -42.09
C GLN A 13 8.46 -17.54 -40.65
N LEU A 14 7.85 -16.78 -39.74
CA LEU A 14 8.05 -16.96 -38.31
C LEU A 14 7.16 -18.12 -37.83
N ARG A 15 7.76 -19.14 -37.23
CA ARG A 15 7.04 -20.22 -36.53
C ARG A 15 7.32 -20.08 -35.04
N ILE A 16 6.28 -19.78 -34.27
CA ILE A 16 6.34 -19.68 -32.81
C ILE A 16 5.76 -20.94 -32.18
N LEU A 17 6.35 -21.36 -31.06
CA LEU A 17 5.82 -22.46 -30.27
C LEU A 17 4.77 -21.90 -29.30
N GLY A 18 3.54 -22.41 -29.33
CA GLY A 18 2.48 -21.92 -28.44
C GLY A 18 2.71 -22.14 -26.94
N ILE A 19 3.80 -22.80 -26.56
CA ILE A 19 4.19 -23.07 -25.17
C ILE A 19 5.14 -22.00 -24.58
N ASN A 20 5.70 -21.14 -25.43
CA ASN A 20 6.68 -20.14 -25.02
C ASN A 20 6.10 -18.74 -25.13
N TYR A 21 6.59 -17.84 -24.29
CA TYR A 21 6.36 -16.41 -24.45
C TYR A 21 7.42 -15.83 -25.39
N TYR A 22 6.99 -14.86 -26.20
CA TYR A 22 7.86 -14.17 -27.14
C TYR A 22 7.58 -12.69 -27.06
N ASP A 23 8.66 -11.92 -27.04
CA ASP A 23 8.62 -10.46 -27.15
C ASP A 23 9.38 -10.07 -28.41
N PHE A 24 8.72 -9.32 -29.30
CA PHE A 24 9.25 -9.03 -30.63
C PHE A 24 9.58 -7.55 -30.76
N PHE A 25 10.82 -7.28 -31.16
CA PHE A 25 11.31 -5.92 -31.44
C PHE A 25 11.81 -5.83 -32.86
N LEU A 26 11.41 -4.76 -33.53
CA LEU A 26 11.89 -4.43 -34.87
C LEU A 26 12.95 -3.34 -34.73
N THR A 27 14.14 -3.60 -35.28
CA THR A 27 15.25 -2.64 -35.32
C THR A 27 15.71 -2.45 -36.76
N ASN A 28 16.08 -1.20 -37.08
CA ASN A 28 16.72 -0.86 -38.36
C ASN A 28 18.25 -0.92 -38.27
N SER A 29 18.80 -1.44 -37.17
CA SER A 29 20.25 -1.62 -36.96
C SER A 29 20.73 -2.90 -37.65
N ASP A 30 21.75 -2.78 -38.51
CA ASP A 30 22.40 -3.92 -39.17
C ASP A 30 23.28 -4.75 -38.21
N ASN A 31 23.49 -4.27 -36.98
CA ASN A 31 24.24 -4.98 -35.96
C ASN A 31 23.26 -5.64 -34.99
N ILE A 32 23.10 -6.96 -35.09
CA ILE A 32 22.29 -7.80 -34.19
C ILE A 32 22.68 -7.63 -32.71
N ASN A 33 23.92 -7.21 -32.42
CA ASN A 33 24.40 -6.94 -31.06
C ASN A 33 24.22 -5.46 -30.64
N TYR A 34 23.67 -4.61 -31.51
CA TYR A 34 23.43 -3.21 -31.23
C TYR A 34 21.93 -2.94 -31.33
N ILE A 35 21.26 -2.99 -30.17
CA ILE A 35 19.88 -2.56 -30.06
C ILE A 35 19.91 -1.03 -29.83
N PRO A 36 19.35 -0.22 -30.75
CA PRO A 36 19.39 1.22 -30.62
C PRO A 36 18.30 1.68 -29.63
N ASN A 37 18.73 2.00 -28.41
CA ASN A 37 18.46 3.28 -27.75
C ASN A 37 19.42 3.38 -26.57
N GLY A 38 20.39 4.30 -26.70
CA GLY A 38 21.41 4.59 -25.68
C GLY A 38 20.85 5.34 -24.48
N GLU A 39 19.78 4.85 -23.88
CA GLU A 39 19.38 5.28 -22.55
C GLU A 39 20.18 4.45 -21.54
N SER A 40 20.89 5.14 -20.64
CA SER A 40 21.66 4.54 -19.56
C SER A 40 20.77 3.66 -18.68
N LEU A 41 21.38 2.78 -17.86
CA LEU A 41 20.72 2.12 -16.70
C LEU A 41 19.91 3.08 -15.81
N TYR A 42 20.18 4.37 -15.95
CA TYR A 42 19.76 5.50 -15.15
C TYR A 42 19.25 6.58 -16.10
N ASP A 43 18.03 6.42 -16.59
CA ASP A 43 17.33 7.40 -17.41
C ASP A 43 16.32 8.21 -16.56
N ASP A 44 15.68 9.21 -17.17
CA ASP A 44 14.66 10.03 -16.51
C ASP A 44 13.41 9.23 -16.08
N CYS A 45 13.33 7.95 -16.45
CA CYS A 45 12.22 7.08 -16.09
C CYS A 45 12.44 6.35 -14.77
N LEU A 46 13.68 6.18 -14.33
CA LEU A 46 14.01 5.64 -13.02
C LEU A 46 13.69 6.68 -11.94
N ILE A 47 12.64 6.43 -11.17
CA ILE A 47 12.14 7.38 -10.16
C ILE A 47 12.46 6.96 -8.72
N SER A 48 12.97 5.74 -8.53
CA SER A 48 13.44 5.25 -7.24
C SER A 48 14.37 4.07 -7.46
N SER A 49 15.54 4.08 -6.82
CA SER A 49 16.52 2.99 -6.87
C SER A 49 17.10 2.76 -5.49
N ILE A 50 16.99 1.55 -4.99
CA ILE A 50 17.67 1.06 -3.79
C ILE A 50 18.73 0.07 -4.28
N ASP A 51 20.00 0.47 -4.26
CA ASP A 51 21.14 -0.41 -4.53
C ASP A 51 22.00 -0.47 -3.26
N LEU A 52 22.04 -1.64 -2.62
CA LEU A 52 22.75 -1.83 -1.35
C LEU A 52 24.26 -1.63 -1.48
N ASN A 53 24.80 -1.63 -2.70
CA ASN A 53 26.21 -1.30 -2.95
C ASN A 53 26.49 0.20 -2.92
N SER A 54 25.45 1.05 -2.92
CA SER A 54 25.55 2.47 -2.60
C SER A 54 25.45 2.68 -1.08
N ASN A 55 26.40 3.42 -0.51
CA ASN A 55 26.41 3.71 0.92
C ASN A 55 25.26 4.63 1.37
N GLU A 56 24.54 5.27 0.46
CA GLU A 56 23.39 6.13 0.80
C GLU A 56 22.07 5.34 0.96
N CYS A 57 22.03 4.08 0.48
CA CYS A 57 20.79 3.31 0.40
C CYS A 57 20.45 2.52 1.68
N ILE A 58 21.35 2.48 2.66
CA ILE A 58 21.12 1.87 3.96
C ILE A 58 21.83 2.65 5.05
N ASP A 59 21.13 2.96 6.15
CA ASP A 59 21.70 3.66 7.30
C ASP A 59 22.15 2.70 8.43
N SER A 60 22.67 3.27 9.51
CA SER A 60 23.12 2.49 10.68
C SER A 60 22.00 1.79 11.46
N ASN A 61 20.74 2.19 11.24
CA ASN A 61 19.56 1.57 11.82
C ASN A 61 18.96 0.51 10.88
N ASN A 62 19.68 0.17 9.81
CA ASN A 62 19.25 -0.69 8.72
C ASN A 62 18.03 -0.17 7.95
N ILE A 63 17.68 1.11 8.04
CA ILE A 63 16.59 1.70 7.24
C ILE A 63 17.07 1.83 5.79
N LEU A 64 16.23 1.40 4.85
CA LEU A 64 16.51 1.52 3.43
C LEU A 64 16.03 2.86 2.89
N TYR A 65 16.87 3.46 2.06
CA TYR A 65 16.54 4.67 1.31
C TYR A 65 16.79 4.44 -0.16
N SER A 66 15.93 5.02 -1.01
CA SER A 66 16.32 5.18 -2.41
C SER A 66 17.45 6.19 -2.56
N LYS A 67 18.24 6.07 -3.61
CA LYS A 67 19.25 7.07 -3.99
C LYS A 67 18.63 8.45 -4.15
N THR A 68 19.36 9.48 -3.75
CA THR A 68 18.94 10.89 -3.90
C THR A 68 18.80 11.33 -5.36
N GLU A 69 19.58 10.73 -6.25
CA GLU A 69 19.64 11.05 -7.68
C GLU A 69 18.37 10.69 -8.45
N TYR A 70 17.62 9.68 -7.99
CA TYR A 70 16.43 9.16 -8.68
C TYR A 70 15.19 9.45 -7.86
N PHE A 71 14.38 10.37 -8.37
CA PHE A 71 13.15 10.80 -7.73
C PHE A 71 12.06 11.03 -8.77
N TRP A 72 10.80 10.90 -8.35
CA TRP A 72 9.68 11.26 -9.20
C TRP A 72 9.54 12.78 -9.29
N ASN A 73 9.44 13.35 -10.50
CA ASN A 73 9.39 14.81 -10.70
C ASN A 73 8.25 15.53 -9.96
N ASN A 74 7.16 14.83 -9.63
CA ASN A 74 6.05 15.39 -8.85
C ASN A 74 6.11 15.02 -7.36
N ALA A 75 7.24 14.47 -6.89
CA ALA A 75 7.42 14.14 -5.49
C ALA A 75 7.35 15.42 -4.64
N ILE A 76 6.64 15.31 -3.52
CA ILE A 76 6.35 16.40 -2.59
C ILE A 76 6.58 15.91 -1.17
N ASN A 77 7.26 16.73 -0.37
CA ASN A 77 7.36 16.59 1.08
C ASN A 77 7.57 17.97 1.70
N ASN A 78 6.48 18.58 2.15
CA ASN A 78 6.48 19.93 2.73
C ASN A 78 6.49 19.89 4.26
N ASN A 79 7.55 19.33 4.85
CA ASN A 79 7.78 19.25 6.29
C ASN A 79 6.58 18.69 7.06
N VAL A 80 6.21 17.44 6.76
CA VAL A 80 5.05 16.80 7.39
C VAL A 80 5.37 16.34 8.80
N ILE A 81 4.51 16.71 9.74
CA ILE A 81 4.51 16.20 11.11
C ILE A 81 3.25 15.38 11.28
N LEU A 82 3.42 14.10 11.61
CA LEU A 82 2.35 13.18 11.93
C LEU A 82 2.20 13.14 13.44
N SER A 83 1.23 13.89 13.96
CA SER A 83 0.99 14.05 15.39
C SER A 83 0.28 12.85 16.01
N ASP A 84 -0.38 12.03 15.19
CA ASP A 84 -1.21 10.91 15.62
C ASP A 84 -0.63 9.56 15.15
N ILE A 85 0.66 9.51 14.78
CA ILE A 85 1.28 8.30 14.24
C ILE A 85 1.28 7.17 15.28
N GLY A 86 1.08 7.46 16.56
CA GLY A 86 0.86 6.43 17.59
C GLY A 86 -0.32 5.51 17.28
N LEU A 87 -1.33 5.99 16.55
CA LEU A 87 -2.52 5.23 16.20
C LEU A 87 -2.26 4.07 15.24
N THR A 88 -1.27 4.18 14.37
CA THR A 88 -1.00 3.20 13.29
C THR A 88 0.47 2.77 13.25
N GLY A 89 1.38 3.63 13.67
CA GLY A 89 2.83 3.47 13.64
C GLY A 89 3.38 2.41 14.58
N LEU A 90 2.65 2.08 15.65
CA LEU A 90 2.96 0.91 16.49
C LEU A 90 2.81 -0.39 15.70
N ASP A 91 1.76 -0.49 14.89
CA ASP A 91 1.51 -1.68 14.08
C ASP A 91 2.48 -1.74 12.90
N ASN A 92 2.86 -0.59 12.35
CA ASN A 92 3.71 -0.47 11.16
C ASN A 92 5.22 -0.45 11.48
N GLY A 93 5.62 -0.69 12.73
CA GLY A 93 7.03 -0.72 13.16
C GLY A 93 7.73 0.64 13.21
N PHE A 94 7.02 1.75 12.99
CA PHE A 94 7.56 3.11 13.13
C PHE A 94 7.75 3.52 14.59
N ILE A 95 6.89 3.00 15.48
CA ILE A 95 6.96 3.22 16.92
C ILE A 95 7.29 1.91 17.61
N ASN A 96 8.40 1.87 18.34
CA ASN A 96 8.82 0.68 19.08
C ASN A 96 7.95 0.49 20.32
N TYR A 97 7.42 -0.72 20.50
CA TYR A 97 6.64 -1.11 21.68
C TYR A 97 7.31 -2.28 22.40
N TYR A 98 7.53 -2.11 23.71
CA TYR A 98 8.04 -3.15 24.59
C TYR A 98 7.03 -3.44 25.69
N SER A 99 6.36 -4.59 25.60
CA SER A 99 5.24 -4.98 26.47
C SER A 99 5.51 -4.91 27.98
N GLN A 100 6.77 -5.02 28.40
CA GLN A 100 7.15 -5.01 29.82
C GLN A 100 7.28 -3.60 30.42
N ASN A 101 7.59 -2.57 29.61
CA ASN A 101 8.01 -1.26 30.12
C ASN A 101 7.36 -0.07 29.42
N SER A 102 6.69 -0.27 28.28
CA SER A 102 6.06 0.81 27.52
C SER A 102 4.68 1.15 28.07
N ASN A 103 4.42 2.44 28.32
CA ASN A 103 3.07 2.95 28.52
C ASN A 103 2.39 3.09 27.15
N ILE A 104 1.52 2.13 26.83
CA ILE A 104 0.87 2.06 25.52
C ILE A 104 -0.01 3.29 25.21
N ILE A 105 -0.68 3.85 26.22
CA ILE A 105 -1.57 5.01 26.05
C ILE A 105 -0.76 6.24 25.67
N GLU A 106 0.37 6.44 26.36
CA GLU A 106 1.32 7.51 26.04
C GLU A 106 1.85 7.34 24.61
N LEU A 107 2.21 6.12 24.20
CA LEU A 107 2.63 5.87 22.83
C LEU A 107 1.53 6.16 21.80
N PHE A 108 0.27 5.79 22.07
CA PHE A 108 -0.85 6.07 21.17
C PHE A 108 -1.14 7.57 21.05
N THR A 109 -1.01 8.33 22.14
CA THR A 109 -1.49 9.73 22.22
C THR A 109 -0.40 10.78 22.05
N THR A 110 0.88 10.41 22.17
CA THR A 110 2.00 11.37 22.16
C THR A 110 3.07 11.08 21.11
N SER A 111 3.03 9.91 20.46
CA SER A 111 4.00 9.59 19.41
C SER A 111 3.83 10.50 18.22
N THR A 112 4.94 11.06 17.75
CA THR A 112 4.98 11.89 16.55
C THR A 112 6.05 11.38 15.58
N LEU A 113 5.84 11.57 14.29
CA LEU A 113 6.82 11.30 13.24
C LEU A 113 7.01 12.56 12.40
N SER A 114 8.24 13.08 12.38
CA SER A 114 8.62 14.21 11.53
C SER A 114 9.30 13.69 10.27
N LEU A 115 8.77 14.08 9.12
CA LEU A 115 9.38 13.81 7.82
C LEU A 115 10.16 15.05 7.39
N ILE A 116 11.48 14.89 7.22
CA ILE A 116 12.41 16.00 6.93
C ILE A 116 11.99 16.68 5.63
N ASN A 117 11.82 18.01 5.66
CA ASN A 117 11.44 18.80 4.50
C ASN A 117 12.34 18.53 3.28
N ASN A 118 11.74 18.43 2.09
CA ASN A 118 12.41 18.17 0.81
C ASN A 118 13.13 16.81 0.68
N ASP A 119 13.09 15.91 1.68
CA ASP A 119 13.54 14.54 1.46
C ASP A 119 12.43 13.78 0.71
N THR A 120 12.67 13.53 -0.57
CA THR A 120 11.74 12.85 -1.50
C THR A 120 12.13 11.41 -1.77
N ARG A 121 13.08 10.86 -1.01
CA ARG A 121 13.49 9.46 -1.14
C ARG A 121 12.38 8.53 -0.63
N LEU A 122 12.27 7.37 -1.27
CA LEU A 122 11.53 6.25 -0.70
C LEU A 122 12.27 5.75 0.54
N MET A 123 11.58 5.63 1.67
CA MET A 123 12.13 5.14 2.93
C MET A 123 11.39 3.87 3.36
N LEU A 124 12.12 2.79 3.62
CA LEU A 124 11.56 1.52 4.10
C LEU A 124 12.22 1.11 5.42
N ASN A 125 11.40 0.87 6.43
CA ASN A 125 11.86 0.40 7.74
C ASN A 125 11.86 -1.13 7.80
N PRO A 126 12.81 -1.75 8.51
CA PRO A 126 12.72 -3.16 8.81
C PRO A 126 11.47 -3.40 9.67
N VAL A 127 10.63 -4.33 9.26
CA VAL A 127 9.44 -4.70 10.01
C VAL A 127 9.84 -5.45 11.28
N ASN A 128 9.15 -5.15 12.39
CA ASN A 128 9.34 -5.83 13.66
C ASN A 128 8.05 -6.47 14.16
N GLY A 129 8.20 -7.42 15.06
CA GLY A 129 7.11 -8.14 15.71
C GLY A 129 7.13 -7.84 17.20
N TYR A 130 5.95 -7.74 17.79
CA TYR A 130 5.80 -7.50 19.23
C TYR A 130 4.67 -8.33 19.85
N ILE A 131 3.77 -8.88 19.04
CA ILE A 131 2.75 -9.87 19.40
C ILE A 131 3.22 -11.24 18.84
N HIS A 132 2.75 -12.34 19.44
CA HIS A 132 3.04 -13.73 19.01
C HIS A 132 4.52 -14.16 19.02
N ASN A 133 5.45 -13.32 19.51
CA ASN A 133 6.89 -13.55 19.42
C ASN A 133 7.34 -13.86 17.97
N LEU A 134 6.71 -13.19 16.99
CA LEU A 134 7.05 -13.33 15.58
C LEU A 134 8.45 -12.78 15.30
N GLN A 135 9.23 -13.55 14.54
CA GLN A 135 10.55 -13.16 14.10
C GLN A 135 10.49 -12.59 12.68
N TYR A 136 11.09 -11.41 12.53
CA TYR A 136 11.21 -10.69 11.26
C TYR A 136 12.70 -10.53 10.91
N ASN A 137 13.38 -11.66 10.76
CA ASN A 137 14.83 -11.65 10.61
C ASN A 137 15.23 -11.18 9.20
N THR A 138 16.01 -10.10 9.16
CA THR A 138 16.79 -9.67 8.00
C THR A 138 18.24 -9.50 8.40
N SER A 139 19.18 -9.73 7.48
CA SER A 139 20.60 -9.48 7.73
C SER A 139 21.29 -8.89 6.51
N LEU A 140 22.07 -7.82 6.73
CA LEU A 140 22.97 -7.28 5.72
C LEU A 140 24.19 -8.19 5.62
N ASN A 141 24.41 -8.76 4.45
CA ASN A 141 25.49 -9.69 4.16
C ASN A 141 26.37 -9.18 3.01
N HIS A 142 27.53 -9.80 2.89
CA HIS A 142 28.53 -9.46 1.89
C HIS A 142 29.04 -10.71 1.18
N GLU A 143 29.11 -10.68 -0.14
CA GLU A 143 29.71 -11.73 -0.97
C GLU A 143 30.46 -11.08 -2.12
N ASN A 144 31.74 -11.43 -2.32
CA ASN A 144 32.57 -10.89 -3.41
C ASN A 144 32.56 -9.34 -3.50
N ASN A 145 32.63 -8.66 -2.35
CA ASN A 145 32.52 -7.20 -2.19
C ASN A 145 31.15 -6.58 -2.51
N LEU A 146 30.12 -7.39 -2.71
CA LEU A 146 28.76 -6.93 -2.95
C LEU A 146 27.91 -7.07 -1.70
N LYS A 147 27.12 -6.04 -1.41
CA LYS A 147 26.17 -6.00 -0.30
C LYS A 147 24.81 -6.51 -0.77
N TYR A 148 24.18 -7.33 0.05
CA TYR A 148 22.78 -7.74 -0.14
C TYR A 148 22.12 -7.93 1.22
N ILE A 149 20.80 -7.90 1.25
CA ILE A 149 20.03 -8.27 2.44
C ILE A 149 19.49 -9.68 2.24
N SER A 150 19.72 -10.53 3.22
CA SER A 150 19.05 -11.82 3.36
C SER A 150 17.76 -11.67 4.15
N PHE A 151 16.68 -12.17 3.58
CA PHE A 151 15.34 -12.18 4.13
C PHE A 151 15.05 -13.59 4.64
N ASN A 152 14.98 -13.75 5.96
CA ASN A 152 14.75 -15.03 6.64
C ASN A 152 13.45 -14.95 7.43
N GLY A 153 12.37 -14.56 6.76
CA GLY A 153 11.06 -14.36 7.37
C GLY A 153 10.75 -12.91 7.74
N GLY A 154 11.75 -12.00 7.72
CA GLY A 154 11.56 -10.56 7.83
C GLY A 154 11.44 -9.86 6.48
N PHE A 155 11.11 -8.57 6.49
CA PHE A 155 11.00 -7.72 5.31
C PHE A 155 11.04 -6.24 5.66
N TYR A 156 11.03 -5.39 4.63
CA TYR A 156 11.04 -3.93 4.74
C TYR A 156 9.70 -3.36 4.31
N GLN A 157 9.21 -2.35 5.02
CA GLN A 157 7.92 -1.71 4.76
C GLN A 157 8.01 -0.19 4.93
N GLY A 158 7.32 0.55 4.07
CA GLY A 158 7.23 2.01 4.15
C GLY A 158 5.98 2.52 3.47
N PHE A 159 5.71 3.81 3.59
CA PHE A 159 4.63 4.48 2.85
C PHE A 159 5.23 5.45 1.85
N PHE A 160 4.56 5.61 0.71
CA PHE A 160 5.01 6.50 -0.35
C PHE A 160 4.06 7.68 -0.59
N LYS A 161 2.93 7.73 0.12
CA LYS A 161 1.98 8.84 0.16
C LYS A 161 1.25 8.86 1.49
N LEU A 162 0.78 10.03 1.92
CA LEU A 162 -0.06 10.21 3.09
C LEU A 162 -1.34 10.97 2.72
N TYR A 163 -2.50 10.39 3.00
CA TYR A 163 -3.80 11.01 2.74
C TYR A 163 -3.98 12.26 3.61
N GLY A 164 -4.43 13.37 3.01
CA GLY A 164 -4.64 14.63 3.73
C GLY A 164 -3.34 15.38 4.12
N TYR A 165 -2.17 14.91 3.67
CA TYR A 165 -0.87 15.53 3.94
C TYR A 165 -0.12 15.85 2.64
N ASN A 166 0.75 16.87 2.70
CA ASN A 166 1.65 17.23 1.59
C ASN A 166 2.88 16.31 1.54
N TYR A 167 2.64 15.01 1.38
CA TYR A 167 3.67 13.98 1.26
C TYR A 167 3.28 12.93 0.22
N GLN A 168 4.07 12.83 -0.84
CA GLN A 168 3.99 11.79 -1.85
C GLN A 168 5.33 11.69 -2.58
N VAL A 169 5.98 10.52 -2.55
CA VAL A 169 7.30 10.31 -3.18
C VAL A 169 7.25 9.40 -4.41
N LEU A 170 6.18 8.62 -4.57
CA LEU A 170 5.92 7.78 -5.74
C LEU A 170 4.54 8.06 -6.34
N PRO A 171 4.33 7.82 -7.65
CA PRO A 171 3.02 7.91 -8.28
C PRO A 171 2.07 6.81 -7.80
N ILE A 172 0.77 7.12 -7.69
CA ILE A 172 -0.29 6.16 -7.33
C ILE A 172 -0.84 5.39 -8.54
N ALA A 173 -0.63 5.91 -9.75
CA ALA A 173 -1.07 5.32 -11.01
C ALA A 173 -0.09 5.67 -12.13
N PRO A 174 0.12 4.79 -13.12
CA PRO A 174 0.98 5.08 -14.26
C PRO A 174 0.26 5.93 -15.29
N ASN A 175 0.98 6.81 -15.99
CA ASN A 175 0.46 7.42 -17.23
C ASN A 175 0.16 6.33 -18.28
N LYS A 176 1.04 5.33 -18.37
CA LYS A 176 0.83 4.12 -19.17
C LYS A 176 1.47 2.88 -18.57
N GLU A 177 2.71 2.99 -18.10
CA GLU A 177 3.52 1.85 -17.71
C GLU A 177 4.23 2.12 -16.38
N PHE A 178 4.33 1.07 -15.57
CA PHE A 178 5.24 0.94 -14.46
C PHE A 178 6.17 -0.25 -14.73
N ALA A 179 7.42 -0.17 -14.28
CA ALA A 179 8.30 -1.34 -14.26
C ALA A 179 9.04 -1.44 -12.93
N TRP A 180 8.99 -2.62 -12.32
CA TRP A 180 9.78 -2.95 -11.14
C TRP A 180 10.89 -3.90 -11.54
N GLU A 181 12.12 -3.54 -11.20
CA GLU A 181 13.33 -4.30 -11.52
C GLU A 181 14.04 -4.71 -10.22
N PHE A 182 14.46 -5.97 -10.17
CA PHE A 182 15.06 -6.56 -8.98
C PHE A 182 16.30 -7.38 -9.34
N ILE A 183 17.28 -7.35 -8.46
CA ILE A 183 18.35 -8.35 -8.41
C ILE A 183 18.16 -9.18 -7.15
N ILE A 184 17.74 -10.42 -7.34
CA ILE A 184 17.20 -11.28 -6.28
C ILE A 184 17.72 -12.72 -6.40
N ARG A 185 17.94 -13.36 -5.25
CA ARG A 185 18.35 -14.78 -5.14
C ARG A 185 17.38 -15.52 -4.21
N PRO A 186 16.33 -16.16 -4.75
CA PRO A 186 15.41 -16.96 -3.94
C PRO A 186 16.10 -18.16 -3.30
N ASN A 187 15.63 -18.53 -2.11
CA ASN A 187 16.09 -19.72 -1.38
C ASN A 187 14.88 -20.57 -0.97
N ASN A 188 15.09 -21.88 -0.85
CA ASN A 188 14.08 -22.87 -0.45
C ASN A 188 14.27 -23.34 1.01
N GLU A 189 14.90 -22.52 1.83
CA GLU A 189 15.12 -22.84 3.24
C GLU A 189 13.80 -23.03 4.02
N ILE A 190 13.88 -23.88 5.05
CA ILE A 190 12.72 -24.25 5.86
C ILE A 190 12.33 -23.07 6.74
N ILE A 191 11.03 -22.80 6.77
CA ILE A 191 10.40 -21.74 7.55
C ILE A 191 10.43 -22.10 9.05
N ASP A 192 10.99 -21.21 9.87
CA ASP A 192 10.97 -21.32 11.33
C ASP A 192 9.54 -21.26 11.89
N THR A 193 9.31 -21.93 13.04
CA THR A 193 7.97 -22.10 13.65
C THR A 193 7.33 -20.81 14.18
N ASN A 194 8.00 -19.66 14.09
CA ASN A 194 7.57 -18.39 14.65
C ASN A 194 7.72 -17.23 13.64
N THR A 195 7.43 -17.46 12.36
CA THR A 195 7.47 -16.45 11.29
C THR A 195 6.07 -16.23 10.71
N ILE A 196 5.85 -15.15 9.96
CA ILE A 196 4.56 -14.95 9.26
C ILE A 196 4.20 -16.14 8.38
N ASN A 197 5.18 -16.70 7.67
CA ASN A 197 4.97 -17.84 6.79
C ASN A 197 4.54 -19.11 7.55
N TYR A 198 4.78 -19.21 8.86
CA TYR A 198 4.24 -20.29 9.68
C TYR A 198 2.72 -20.14 9.90
N PHE A 199 2.25 -18.92 10.16
CA PHE A 199 0.82 -18.63 10.35
C PHE A 199 0.05 -18.60 9.03
N TYR A 200 0.71 -18.15 7.96
CA TYR A 200 0.14 -18.02 6.62
C TYR A 200 1.02 -18.72 5.56
N PRO A 201 1.15 -20.06 5.60
CA PRO A 201 2.05 -20.80 4.70
C PRO A 201 1.70 -20.64 3.22
N ASN A 202 0.42 -20.45 2.91
CA ASN A 202 -0.06 -20.23 1.53
C ASN A 202 0.34 -18.86 0.97
N ASN A 203 0.90 -17.97 1.79
CA ASN A 203 1.33 -16.63 1.41
C ASN A 203 2.86 -16.51 1.28
N ALA A 204 3.63 -17.55 1.59
CA ALA A 204 5.08 -17.52 1.46
C ALA A 204 5.57 -17.09 0.06
N GLY A 205 6.71 -16.41 0.00
CA GLY A 205 7.37 -16.04 -1.25
C GLY A 205 7.05 -14.65 -1.79
N PHE A 206 6.29 -13.81 -1.08
CA PHE A 206 6.13 -12.40 -1.44
C PHE A 206 7.45 -11.66 -1.31
N PHE A 207 8.02 -11.19 -2.42
CA PHE A 207 9.24 -10.39 -2.42
C PHE A 207 8.99 -8.90 -2.70
N PHE A 208 7.77 -8.55 -3.11
CA PHE A 208 7.35 -7.18 -3.33
C PHE A 208 5.83 -7.04 -3.12
N TYR A 209 5.41 -5.89 -2.59
CA TYR A 209 4.01 -5.54 -2.42
C TYR A 209 3.82 -4.02 -2.47
N ILE A 210 2.70 -3.57 -3.02
CA ILE A 210 2.27 -2.17 -3.00
C ILE A 210 0.74 -2.11 -2.84
N GLY A 211 0.27 -1.22 -1.97
CA GLY A 211 -1.14 -1.09 -1.63
C GLY A 211 -1.41 -0.72 -0.19
N LEU A 212 -2.53 -1.17 0.35
CA LEU A 212 -2.84 -1.02 1.77
C LEU A 212 -1.86 -1.80 2.66
N ARG A 213 -1.34 -1.20 3.73
CA ARG A 213 -0.66 -1.98 4.78
C ARG A 213 -1.64 -2.97 5.41
N ALA A 214 -2.83 -2.51 5.77
CA ALA A 214 -3.88 -3.27 6.42
C ALA A 214 -5.24 -2.61 6.15
N GLU A 215 -6.31 -3.32 6.47
CA GLU A 215 -7.67 -2.76 6.52
C GLU A 215 -7.85 -1.76 7.67
N ASN A 216 -8.98 -1.04 7.66
CA ASN A 216 -9.35 -0.14 8.75
C ASN A 216 -9.59 -0.92 10.05
N LYS A 217 -8.61 -0.88 10.96
CA LYS A 217 -8.69 -1.53 12.28
C LYS A 217 -9.75 -0.92 13.21
N PHE A 218 -10.16 0.33 12.98
CA PHE A 218 -11.17 0.99 13.82
C PHE A 218 -12.58 0.42 13.62
N TYR A 219 -12.76 -0.43 12.61
CA TYR A 219 -13.94 -1.28 12.44
C TYR A 219 -14.30 -2.08 13.71
N TYR A 220 -13.30 -2.57 14.46
CA TYR A 220 -13.53 -3.43 15.62
C TYR A 220 -14.24 -2.74 16.78
N TYR A 221 -14.04 -1.44 16.97
CA TYR A 221 -14.73 -0.66 18.01
C TYR A 221 -16.23 -0.52 17.72
N ASN A 222 -16.63 -0.63 16.46
CA ASN A 222 -17.98 -0.28 16.02
C ASN A 222 -18.91 -1.48 15.88
N ASN A 223 -18.34 -2.65 15.61
CA ASN A 223 -19.13 -3.85 15.33
C ASN A 223 -19.13 -4.85 16.49
N ASN A 224 -18.69 -4.49 17.71
CA ASN A 224 -18.72 -5.39 18.89
C ASN A 224 -18.18 -6.82 18.61
N ASN A 225 -17.19 -6.96 17.73
CA ASN A 225 -16.69 -8.25 17.25
C ASN A 225 -17.74 -9.18 16.60
N THR A 226 -18.86 -8.65 16.10
CA THR A 226 -19.83 -9.40 15.30
C THR A 226 -19.39 -9.39 13.83
N LEU A 227 -18.35 -10.16 13.49
CA LEU A 227 -18.14 -10.57 12.11
C LEU A 227 -18.84 -11.89 11.85
N ASP A 228 -19.19 -12.08 10.58
CA ASP A 228 -19.87 -13.24 10.03
C ASP A 228 -19.05 -14.53 10.30
N SER A 229 -19.75 -15.65 10.47
CA SER A 229 -19.20 -16.97 10.83
C SER A 229 -18.15 -17.57 9.86
N ASN A 230 -17.79 -16.83 8.81
CA ASN A 230 -16.90 -17.23 7.71
C ASN A 230 -15.42 -16.88 7.95
N TYR A 231 -15.09 -16.20 9.05
CA TYR A 231 -13.73 -15.77 9.36
C TYR A 231 -13.12 -16.56 10.53
N ASN A 232 -11.84 -16.91 10.40
CA ASN A 232 -11.10 -17.53 11.49
C ASN A 232 -10.83 -16.50 12.59
N GLU A 233 -11.20 -16.85 13.80
CA GLU A 233 -10.85 -16.10 15.01
C GLU A 233 -9.33 -16.21 15.23
N VAL A 234 -8.66 -15.07 15.38
CA VAL A 234 -7.22 -14.96 15.64
C VAL A 234 -7.02 -14.19 16.94
N ILE A 235 -5.97 -14.53 17.69
CA ILE A 235 -5.57 -13.82 18.90
C ILE A 235 -4.82 -12.55 18.47
N SER A 236 -5.16 -11.39 19.01
CA SER A 236 -4.38 -10.15 18.92
C SER A 236 -3.66 -9.87 20.23
N GLY A 237 -2.68 -8.96 20.20
CA GLY A 237 -2.04 -8.46 21.41
C GLY A 237 -3.06 -7.73 22.27
N ASN A 238 -3.09 -8.06 23.57
CA ASN A 238 -3.89 -7.33 24.55
C ASN A 238 -3.06 -6.28 25.28
N THR A 239 -3.69 -5.18 25.60
CA THR A 239 -3.36 -4.43 26.81
C THR A 239 -4.43 -4.77 27.86
N ASN A 240 -4.19 -5.81 28.68
CA ASN A 240 -5.05 -6.21 29.82
C ASN A 240 -5.23 -5.08 30.88
N THR A 241 -4.73 -3.88 30.63
CA THR A 241 -4.75 -2.72 31.53
C THR A 241 -6.04 -1.90 31.45
N PHE A 242 -6.95 -2.19 30.53
CA PHE A 242 -8.27 -1.55 30.46
C PHE A 242 -9.28 -2.21 31.43
N ASN A 243 -8.91 -2.29 32.71
CA ASN A 243 -9.93 -2.43 33.75
C ASN A 243 -10.45 -1.03 34.08
N ASP A 244 -11.59 -0.70 33.46
CA ASP A 244 -12.67 0.14 33.99
C ASP A 244 -12.54 1.67 34.17
N THR A 245 -11.42 2.35 33.84
CA THR A 245 -11.38 3.84 33.97
C THR A 245 -10.44 4.56 33.00
N LEU A 246 -10.74 4.56 31.71
CA LEU A 246 -10.28 5.62 30.79
C LEU A 246 -11.52 6.36 30.32
N THR A 247 -11.62 7.64 30.66
CA THR A 247 -12.74 8.50 30.28
C THR A 247 -12.62 8.90 28.81
N SER A 248 -13.74 9.22 28.16
CA SER A 248 -13.84 9.63 26.73
C SER A 248 -12.78 10.64 26.26
N ASP A 249 -12.28 11.47 27.17
CA ASP A 249 -11.33 12.55 26.88
C ASP A 249 -9.89 12.06 26.67
N GLN A 250 -9.59 10.78 26.90
CA GLN A 250 -8.23 10.20 26.74
C GLN A 250 -8.06 9.37 25.46
N GLU A 251 -9.12 9.16 24.68
CA GLU A 251 -9.11 8.38 23.44
C GLU A 251 -9.37 9.28 22.22
N MET A 252 -8.65 10.40 22.11
CA MET A 252 -8.86 11.37 21.05
C MET A 252 -7.58 11.62 20.25
N THR A 253 -7.75 11.94 18.97
CA THR A 253 -6.66 12.45 18.14
C THR A 253 -6.17 13.80 18.68
N SER A 254 -5.04 14.28 18.17
CA SER A 254 -4.53 15.63 18.43
C SER A 254 -5.57 16.73 18.12
N ASN A 255 -6.51 16.45 17.20
CA ASN A 255 -7.63 17.30 16.84
C ASN A 255 -8.91 17.05 17.66
N SER A 256 -8.79 16.37 18.81
CA SER A 256 -9.91 16.06 19.73
C SER A 256 -10.99 15.16 19.13
N ILE A 257 -10.62 14.27 18.20
CA ILE A 257 -11.56 13.34 17.55
C ILE A 257 -11.49 11.96 18.23
N PRO A 258 -12.59 11.40 18.75
CA PRO A 258 -12.55 10.11 19.40
C PRO A 258 -12.17 8.93 18.49
N PHE A 259 -11.34 8.01 19.00
CA PHE A 259 -10.84 6.85 18.27
C PHE A 259 -11.94 5.86 17.89
N ASN A 260 -12.93 5.69 18.75
CA ASN A 260 -14.02 4.72 18.59
C ASN A 260 -15.17 5.22 17.69
N ILE A 261 -15.13 6.46 17.21
CA ILE A 261 -16.18 7.02 16.34
C ILE A 261 -15.82 6.81 14.86
N PRO A 262 -16.67 6.16 14.04
CA PRO A 262 -16.45 5.93 12.62
C PRO A 262 -17.17 6.97 11.75
N ASN A 263 -16.88 6.93 10.45
CA ASN A 263 -17.57 7.68 9.39
C ASN A 263 -17.63 9.18 9.70
N ILE A 264 -16.53 9.71 10.23
CA ILE A 264 -16.38 11.14 10.48
C ILE A 264 -16.11 11.84 9.16
N ILE A 265 -16.80 12.95 8.96
CA ILE A 265 -16.69 13.81 7.79
C ILE A 265 -16.05 15.11 8.26
N GLU A 266 -14.96 15.50 7.61
CA GLU A 266 -14.32 16.79 7.85
C GLU A 266 -14.76 17.80 6.79
N ILE A 267 -15.20 18.97 7.23
CA ILE A 267 -15.64 20.07 6.38
C ILE A 267 -14.73 21.27 6.66
N ASN A 268 -13.87 21.59 5.68
CA ASN A 268 -13.11 22.82 5.69
C ASN A 268 -14.03 23.99 5.30
N THR A 269 -14.11 25.01 6.13
CA THR A 269 -14.99 26.16 5.91
C THR A 269 -14.38 27.45 6.47
N ASP A 270 -14.49 28.53 5.70
CA ASP A 270 -14.31 29.92 6.15
C ASP A 270 -15.67 30.60 6.42
N ASN A 271 -16.77 29.85 6.28
CA ASN A 271 -18.12 30.36 6.42
C ASN A 271 -18.47 30.57 7.89
N LYS A 272 -18.23 31.81 8.33
CA LYS A 272 -18.58 32.32 9.66
C LYS A 272 -20.02 32.03 10.11
N PHE A 273 -20.98 31.91 9.20
CA PHE A 273 -22.38 31.65 9.57
C PHE A 273 -22.61 30.22 10.06
N LEU A 274 -21.73 29.28 9.71
CA LEU A 274 -21.78 27.90 10.22
C LEU A 274 -21.18 27.79 11.63
N LEU A 275 -20.38 28.78 12.04
CA LEU A 275 -19.55 28.73 13.25
C LEU A 275 -20.04 29.68 14.34
N PHE A 276 -20.83 30.70 13.98
CA PHE A 276 -21.29 31.72 14.91
C PHE A 276 -22.39 31.17 15.81
N ASP A 277 -22.06 31.05 17.09
CA ASP A 277 -23.07 30.90 18.13
C ASP A 277 -23.68 32.27 18.44
N ARG A 278 -25.01 32.32 18.57
CA ARG A 278 -25.74 33.53 18.96
C ARG A 278 -25.84 33.69 20.48
N THR A 279 -25.30 32.73 21.23
CA THR A 279 -25.23 32.73 22.68
C THR A 279 -23.81 33.11 23.12
N ASP A 280 -23.68 33.99 24.12
CA ASP A 280 -22.39 34.44 24.67
C ASP A 280 -21.70 33.35 25.53
N LYS A 281 -21.78 32.08 25.12
CA LYS A 281 -21.15 30.96 25.81
C LYS A 281 -19.65 30.95 25.55
N GLN A 282 -18.89 30.71 26.61
CA GLN A 282 -17.44 30.63 26.57
C GLN A 282 -17.00 29.46 25.69
N GLY A 283 -16.11 29.69 24.72
CA GLY A 283 -15.60 28.66 23.80
C GLY A 283 -16.25 28.64 22.40
N HIS A 284 -17.24 29.50 22.15
CA HIS A 284 -17.91 29.60 20.85
C HIS A 284 -17.40 30.78 20.03
N TYR A 285 -17.44 30.65 18.70
CA TYR A 285 -17.10 31.76 17.79
C TYR A 285 -18.26 32.75 17.74
N THR A 286 -17.95 34.03 17.88
CA THR A 286 -18.84 35.18 17.69
C THR A 286 -18.25 36.10 16.64
N ALA A 287 -19.01 37.11 16.22
CA ALA A 287 -18.50 38.12 15.30
C ALA A 287 -17.24 38.84 15.81
N ASP A 288 -17.02 38.87 17.13
CA ASP A 288 -15.96 39.63 17.77
C ASP A 288 -14.66 38.85 17.97
N ASN A 289 -14.70 37.51 17.97
CA ASN A 289 -13.52 36.65 18.19
C ASN A 289 -13.15 35.76 16.99
N PHE A 290 -13.89 35.86 15.89
CA PHE A 290 -13.65 35.11 14.66
C PHE A 290 -12.53 35.74 13.82
N ASN A 291 -11.56 34.93 13.38
CA ASN A 291 -10.50 35.38 12.49
C ASN A 291 -10.89 35.11 11.02
N PRO A 292 -11.17 36.14 10.22
CA PRO A 292 -11.62 35.96 8.83
C PRO A 292 -10.52 35.45 7.89
N ASN A 293 -9.26 35.41 8.34
CA ASN A 293 -8.14 34.90 7.55
C ASN A 293 -7.82 33.42 7.84
N GLU A 294 -8.54 32.81 8.80
CA GLU A 294 -8.39 31.40 9.14
C GLU A 294 -9.46 30.56 8.44
N THR A 295 -9.09 29.32 8.12
CA THR A 295 -10.03 28.28 7.72
C THR A 295 -10.25 27.36 8.91
N TYR A 296 -11.51 26.97 9.13
CA TYR A 296 -11.91 26.14 10.26
C TYR A 296 -12.32 24.75 9.75
N VAL A 297 -12.01 23.72 10.54
CA VAL A 297 -12.45 22.35 10.29
C VAL A 297 -13.63 22.06 11.20
N ILE A 298 -14.78 21.71 10.60
CA ILE A 298 -15.93 21.17 11.34
C ILE A 298 -15.98 19.68 11.09
N THR A 299 -16.18 18.90 12.16
CA THR A 299 -16.42 17.46 12.06
C THR A 299 -17.92 17.17 12.18
N ASP A 300 -18.42 16.32 11.30
CA ASP A 300 -19.77 15.73 11.38
C ASP A 300 -19.66 14.21 11.18
N ARG A 301 -20.77 13.50 11.28
CA ARG A 301 -20.84 12.06 11.05
C ARG A 301 -21.88 11.72 10.00
N GLU A 302 -21.60 10.71 9.19
CA GLU A 302 -22.55 10.24 8.18
C GLU A 302 -23.86 9.79 8.86
N LYS A 303 -24.95 10.50 8.57
CA LYS A 303 -26.30 10.18 9.08
C LYS A 303 -26.86 8.97 8.34
N ARG A 304 -27.79 8.23 8.96
CA ARG A 304 -28.53 7.20 8.23
C ARG A 304 -29.45 7.86 7.19
N ASN A 305 -29.46 7.32 5.98
CA ASN A 305 -30.13 7.89 4.80
C ASN A 305 -31.67 7.89 4.85
N ASP A 306 -32.26 7.32 5.91
CA ASP A 306 -33.70 7.17 6.12
C ASP A 306 -34.36 8.35 6.84
N GLU A 307 -33.60 9.35 7.28
CA GLU A 307 -34.12 10.48 8.07
C GLU A 307 -34.09 11.80 7.28
N ASN A 308 -35.20 12.15 6.61
CA ASN A 308 -35.42 13.51 6.12
C ASN A 308 -36.09 14.36 7.21
N TYR A 309 -35.27 15.05 8.01
CA TYR A 309 -35.73 15.93 9.09
C TYR A 309 -36.63 17.08 8.61
N TYR A 310 -36.57 17.46 7.33
CA TYR A 310 -37.49 18.43 6.75
C TYR A 310 -38.96 18.00 6.89
N LEU A 311 -39.22 16.69 6.92
CA LEU A 311 -40.55 16.13 7.12
C LEU A 311 -41.00 16.14 8.59
N LEU A 312 -40.07 16.34 9.54
CA LEU A 312 -40.36 16.40 10.97
C LEU A 312 -40.65 17.83 11.45
N PHE A 313 -40.17 18.85 10.71
CA PHE A 313 -40.48 20.25 11.00
C PHE A 313 -41.93 20.58 10.63
N ASP A 314 -42.79 20.65 11.64
CA ASP A 314 -44.12 21.23 11.49
C ASP A 314 -44.06 22.74 11.82
N ARG A 315 -44.58 23.58 10.93
CA ARG A 315 -44.58 25.06 11.06
C ARG A 315 -45.79 25.58 11.84
N THR A 316 -46.58 24.71 12.45
CA THR A 316 -47.76 25.10 13.23
C THR A 316 -47.47 25.14 14.73
N ASP A 317 -47.95 26.18 15.42
CA ASP A 317 -47.80 26.42 16.87
C ASP A 317 -48.62 25.43 17.74
N ASN A 318 -48.67 24.16 17.35
CA ASN A 318 -49.34 23.12 18.13
C ASN A 318 -48.29 22.41 19.00
N ASN A 319 -48.65 22.14 20.26
CA ASN A 319 -47.81 21.59 21.35
C ASN A 319 -47.32 20.13 21.13
N GLY A 320 -46.88 19.79 19.92
CA GLY A 320 -46.28 18.51 19.54
C GLY A 320 -45.47 18.55 18.24
N ALA A 321 -45.24 19.73 17.67
CA ALA A 321 -44.39 19.95 16.50
C ALA A 321 -42.90 19.97 16.89
N TYR A 322 -42.03 19.35 16.08
CA TYR A 322 -40.58 19.44 16.28
C TYR A 322 -40.05 20.78 15.75
N THR A 323 -39.49 21.58 16.66
CA THR A 323 -38.69 22.79 16.40
C THR A 323 -37.19 22.46 16.40
N ALA A 324 -36.33 23.39 15.98
CA ALA A 324 -34.88 23.21 16.06
C ALA A 324 -34.39 22.86 17.49
N ASP A 325 -35.13 23.28 18.52
CA ASP A 325 -34.81 23.06 19.93
C ASP A 325 -35.49 21.82 20.55
N THR A 326 -36.41 21.18 19.83
CA THR A 326 -37.21 20.05 20.34
C THR A 326 -37.11 18.79 19.49
N ILE A 327 -36.36 18.83 18.37
CA ILE A 327 -35.93 17.61 17.67
C ILE A 327 -35.19 16.73 18.68
N PRO A 328 -35.59 15.47 18.85
CA PRO A 328 -34.92 14.59 19.79
C PRO A 328 -33.47 14.35 19.35
N ASP A 329 -32.54 14.36 20.30
CA ASP A 329 -31.09 14.12 20.10
C ASP A 329 -30.77 12.69 19.62
N ASN A 330 -31.78 11.90 19.26
CA ASN A 330 -31.65 10.51 18.84
C ASN A 330 -31.25 10.39 17.36
N ILE A 331 -30.34 11.26 16.89
CA ILE A 331 -29.73 11.17 15.56
C ILE A 331 -29.08 9.80 15.43
N GLN A 332 -29.59 8.98 14.52
CA GLN A 332 -28.98 7.70 14.23
C GLN A 332 -27.88 7.89 13.20
N TYR A 333 -26.64 7.71 13.65
CA TYR A 333 -25.48 7.73 12.78
C TYR A 333 -25.27 6.37 12.12
N ASN A 334 -24.68 6.40 10.93
CA ASN A 334 -24.19 5.20 10.29
C ASN A 334 -22.92 4.73 11.00
N ASN A 335 -23.02 3.67 11.79
CA ASN A 335 -21.88 3.04 12.45
C ASN A 335 -21.26 1.90 11.60
N ASN A 336 -21.87 1.57 10.46
CA ASN A 336 -21.37 0.51 9.60
C ASN A 336 -20.16 1.02 8.82
N ILE A 337 -19.04 0.32 8.97
CA ILE A 337 -17.85 0.51 8.13
C ILE A 337 -17.84 -0.65 7.13
N ASP A 338 -17.82 -0.32 5.84
CA ASP A 338 -17.55 -1.30 4.78
C ASP A 338 -16.04 -1.47 4.65
N ILE A 339 -15.48 -2.49 5.31
CA ILE A 339 -14.05 -2.77 5.25
C ILE A 339 -13.58 -3.28 3.89
N TYR A 340 -14.49 -3.74 3.03
CA TYR A 340 -14.12 -4.32 1.74
C TYR A 340 -13.96 -3.26 0.67
N SER A 341 -14.74 -2.18 0.73
CA SER A 341 -14.65 -1.08 -0.24
C SER A 341 -13.22 -0.57 -0.37
N ASP A 342 -12.53 -0.45 0.76
CA ASP A 342 -11.17 0.07 0.84
C ASP A 342 -10.14 -0.89 0.21
N THR A 343 -10.43 -2.19 0.17
CA THR A 343 -9.48 -3.22 -0.29
C THR A 343 -9.49 -3.44 -1.80
N TYR A 344 -10.62 -3.15 -2.46
CA TYR A 344 -10.80 -3.51 -3.87
C TYR A 344 -9.85 -2.76 -4.79
N LYS A 345 -9.08 -3.48 -5.59
CA LYS A 345 -8.09 -2.92 -6.53
C LYS A 345 -6.98 -2.12 -5.86
N ASN A 346 -6.84 -2.19 -4.53
CA ASN A 346 -5.93 -1.34 -3.75
C ASN A 346 -4.64 -2.06 -3.33
N SER A 347 -4.46 -3.32 -3.74
CA SER A 347 -3.33 -4.14 -3.27
C SER A 347 -2.87 -5.14 -4.32
N ILE A 348 -1.59 -5.09 -4.66
CA ILE A 348 -0.92 -6.07 -5.54
C ILE A 348 0.42 -6.48 -4.95
N GLY A 349 0.75 -7.77 -5.05
CA GLY A 349 2.05 -8.28 -4.64
C GLY A 349 2.60 -9.32 -5.61
N PHE A 350 3.93 -9.42 -5.65
CA PHE A 350 4.66 -10.35 -6.50
C PHE A 350 5.31 -11.45 -5.68
N ARG A 351 5.25 -12.67 -6.21
CA ARG A 351 5.58 -13.88 -5.45
C ARG A 351 6.41 -14.85 -6.25
N ILE A 352 7.39 -15.48 -5.59
CA ILE A 352 8.14 -16.62 -6.10
C ILE A 352 7.83 -17.83 -5.21
N LYS A 353 7.42 -18.95 -5.82
CA LYS A 353 7.19 -20.20 -5.12
C LYS A 353 8.46 -21.05 -5.08
N ASN A 354 8.47 -22.05 -4.18
CA ASN A 354 9.60 -22.98 -4.01
C ASN A 354 9.95 -23.78 -5.27
N ASP A 355 9.01 -23.93 -6.20
CA ASP A 355 9.23 -24.58 -7.50
C ASP A 355 9.83 -23.64 -8.56
N GLY A 356 10.18 -22.41 -8.19
CA GLY A 356 10.74 -21.40 -9.10
C GLY A 356 9.71 -20.77 -10.05
N SER A 357 8.40 -21.00 -9.85
CA SER A 357 7.37 -20.21 -10.53
C SER A 357 7.23 -18.82 -9.89
N ILE A 358 7.03 -17.81 -10.73
CA ILE A 358 6.83 -16.41 -10.33
C ILE A 358 5.45 -15.93 -10.80
N GLY A 359 4.81 -15.09 -10.01
CA GLY A 359 3.47 -14.62 -10.29
C GLY A 359 3.08 -13.39 -9.49
N TYR A 360 1.78 -13.08 -9.52
CA TYR A 360 1.19 -11.98 -8.79
C TYR A 360 -0.02 -12.45 -7.97
N ARG A 361 -0.41 -11.62 -7.00
CA ARG A 361 -1.70 -11.69 -6.33
C ARG A 361 -2.34 -10.30 -6.33
N TYR A 362 -3.60 -10.21 -6.71
CA TYR A 362 -4.34 -8.96 -6.86
C TYR A 362 -5.79 -9.12 -6.38
N LEU A 363 -6.24 -8.24 -5.49
CA LEU A 363 -7.58 -8.31 -4.89
C LEU A 363 -8.57 -7.40 -5.64
N THR A 364 -9.72 -7.95 -6.06
CA THR A 364 -10.78 -7.21 -6.75
C THR A 364 -12.15 -7.50 -6.15
N LYS A 365 -13.16 -6.72 -6.54
CA LYS A 365 -14.55 -6.92 -6.09
C LYS A 365 -15.20 -8.12 -6.76
N ASN A 366 -15.94 -8.93 -5.99
CA ASN A 366 -16.77 -9.98 -6.54
C ASN A 366 -18.10 -9.40 -7.04
N CYS A 367 -18.19 -9.11 -8.34
CA CYS A 367 -19.39 -8.52 -8.97
C CYS A 367 -20.50 -9.56 -9.28
N ASP A 368 -20.21 -10.85 -9.21
CA ASP A 368 -21.19 -11.92 -9.46
C ASP A 368 -22.01 -12.28 -8.20
N SER A 369 -21.72 -11.63 -7.08
CA SER A 369 -22.20 -11.92 -5.72
C SER A 369 -23.68 -11.61 -5.44
N THR A 370 -24.55 -11.51 -6.45
CA THR A 370 -26.01 -11.40 -6.24
C THR A 370 -26.60 -12.58 -5.47
N THR A 371 -25.86 -13.68 -5.28
CA THR A 371 -26.30 -14.90 -4.59
C THR A 371 -25.43 -15.38 -3.43
N ASN A 372 -24.30 -14.74 -3.09
CA ASN A 372 -23.47 -15.16 -1.95
C ASN A 372 -22.75 -13.97 -1.29
N LEU A 373 -23.28 -13.52 -0.16
CA LEU A 373 -22.69 -12.51 0.73
C LEU A 373 -21.42 -13.01 1.46
N THR A 374 -21.03 -14.27 1.27
CA THR A 374 -19.98 -14.94 2.05
C THR A 374 -18.55 -14.68 1.60
N GLN A 375 -18.34 -14.15 0.38
CA GLN A 375 -17.01 -13.71 -0.08
C GLN A 375 -17.11 -12.55 -1.10
N PRO A 376 -17.08 -11.29 -0.63
CA PRO A 376 -17.35 -10.11 -1.46
C PRO A 376 -16.16 -9.68 -2.33
N PHE A 377 -15.05 -10.44 -2.32
CA PHE A 377 -13.83 -10.17 -3.07
C PHE A 377 -13.36 -11.40 -3.86
N ILE A 378 -12.54 -11.17 -4.89
CA ILE A 378 -11.87 -12.18 -5.70
C ILE A 378 -10.36 -11.93 -5.61
N ILE A 379 -9.60 -13.00 -5.37
CA ILE A 379 -8.14 -13.00 -5.47
C ILE A 379 -7.75 -13.49 -6.87
N ASN A 380 -7.32 -12.56 -7.72
CA ASN A 380 -6.71 -12.88 -9.00
C ASN A 380 -5.25 -13.25 -8.78
N GLU A 381 -4.89 -14.46 -9.16
CA GLU A 381 -3.56 -15.01 -8.92
C GLU A 381 -3.20 -15.99 -10.04
N GLU A 382 -2.09 -15.74 -10.71
CA GLU A 382 -1.55 -16.56 -11.79
C GLU A 382 -0.03 -16.64 -11.66
N TYR A 383 0.54 -17.71 -12.21
CA TYR A 383 1.95 -18.01 -12.13
C TYR A 383 2.51 -18.46 -13.48
N SER A 384 3.80 -18.20 -13.68
CA SER A 384 4.60 -18.80 -14.74
C SER A 384 4.66 -20.33 -14.63
N ALA A 385 5.24 -20.97 -15.65
CA ALA A 385 5.70 -22.35 -15.52
C ALA A 385 6.72 -22.48 -14.35
N PRO A 386 6.84 -23.66 -13.72
CA PRO A 386 7.85 -23.91 -12.70
C PRO A 386 9.28 -23.88 -13.28
N ASN A 387 10.27 -23.68 -12.42
CA ASN A 387 11.71 -23.64 -12.69
C ASN A 387 12.16 -22.54 -13.66
N VAL A 388 11.34 -21.50 -13.88
CA VAL A 388 11.76 -20.34 -14.69
C VAL A 388 12.67 -19.40 -13.91
N ILE A 389 12.52 -19.35 -12.57
CA ILE A 389 13.43 -18.64 -11.67
C ILE A 389 14.44 -19.64 -11.08
N ASN A 390 15.72 -19.29 -11.14
CA ASN A 390 16.77 -20.13 -10.59
C ASN A 390 16.87 -19.93 -9.08
N ILE A 391 16.45 -20.94 -8.33
CA ILE A 391 16.64 -20.97 -6.86
C ILE A 391 18.14 -21.05 -6.54
N ASN A 392 18.56 -20.38 -5.47
CA ASN A 392 19.93 -20.29 -4.96
C ASN A 392 20.94 -19.64 -5.93
N LYS A 393 20.44 -18.93 -6.96
CA LYS A 393 21.25 -18.12 -7.87
C LYS A 393 20.68 -16.71 -7.96
N TRP A 394 21.54 -15.75 -8.28
CA TRP A 394 21.07 -14.42 -8.64
C TRP A 394 20.22 -14.51 -9.90
N ASN A 395 19.14 -13.73 -9.92
CA ASN A 395 18.27 -13.56 -11.06
C ASN A 395 18.03 -12.06 -11.23
N HIS A 396 18.01 -11.62 -12.47
CA HIS A 396 17.52 -10.30 -12.85
C HIS A 396 16.04 -10.43 -13.20
N ILE A 397 15.17 -9.81 -12.41
CA ILE A 397 13.73 -9.89 -12.58
C ILE A 397 13.21 -8.52 -12.97
N VAL A 398 12.43 -8.45 -14.05
CA VAL A 398 11.70 -7.23 -14.43
C VAL A 398 10.23 -7.56 -14.56
N ILE A 399 9.38 -6.77 -13.91
CA ILE A 399 7.93 -6.89 -13.98
C ILE A 399 7.38 -5.59 -14.53
N ARG A 400 6.78 -5.65 -15.72
CA ARG A 400 6.15 -4.50 -16.37
C ARG A 400 4.65 -4.54 -16.15
N TYR A 401 4.08 -3.45 -15.67
CA TYR A 401 2.65 -3.19 -15.61
C TYR A 401 2.29 -2.28 -16.77
N ILE A 402 1.51 -2.77 -17.71
CA ILE A 402 1.21 -2.07 -18.96
C ILE A 402 -0.29 -1.88 -19.07
N THR A 403 -0.73 -0.62 -19.07
CA THR A 403 -2.14 -0.28 -19.31
C THR A 403 -2.47 -0.28 -20.81
N ASP A 404 -3.74 -0.52 -21.13
CA ASP A 404 -4.27 -0.53 -22.49
C ASP A 404 -4.27 0.86 -23.19
N SER A 405 -4.15 1.94 -22.42
CA SER A 405 -4.29 3.31 -22.91
C SER A 405 -3.48 4.33 -22.11
N TYR A 406 -2.90 5.30 -22.82
CA TYR A 406 -2.25 6.46 -22.20
C TYR A 406 -3.30 7.39 -21.57
N ILE A 407 -3.00 7.88 -20.37
CA ILE A 407 -3.70 9.00 -19.76
C ILE A 407 -2.76 10.21 -19.76
N ASN A 408 -3.13 11.24 -20.51
CA ASN A 408 -2.43 12.53 -20.50
C ASN A 408 -3.05 13.52 -19.50
N ASN A 409 -4.30 13.29 -19.07
CA ASN A 409 -4.99 14.09 -18.07
C ASN A 409 -5.87 13.18 -17.17
N PRO A 410 -5.35 12.73 -16.01
CA PRO A 410 -6.06 11.84 -15.10
C PRO A 410 -7.39 12.41 -14.59
N GLU A 411 -7.49 13.73 -14.42
CA GLU A 411 -8.68 14.41 -13.90
C GLU A 411 -9.87 14.40 -14.87
N CYS A 412 -9.67 14.02 -16.13
CA CYS A 412 -10.67 14.10 -17.20
C CYS A 412 -11.03 12.74 -17.82
N THR A 413 -10.65 11.62 -17.19
CA THR A 413 -10.76 10.29 -17.83
C THR A 413 -11.61 9.32 -17.00
N ASP A 414 -12.90 9.19 -17.33
CA ASP A 414 -13.83 8.21 -16.71
C ASP A 414 -13.62 6.76 -17.21
N LYS A 415 -12.52 6.48 -17.95
CA LYS A 415 -12.29 5.16 -18.51
C LYS A 415 -11.75 4.21 -17.45
N LYS A 416 -12.48 3.13 -17.21
CA LYS A 416 -11.95 1.93 -16.55
C LYS A 416 -10.87 1.32 -17.44
N ARG A 417 -9.60 1.65 -17.20
CA ARG A 417 -8.49 1.01 -17.91
C ARG A 417 -8.30 -0.40 -17.42
N LYS A 418 -7.67 -1.18 -18.26
CA LYS A 418 -7.16 -2.49 -17.91
C LYS A 418 -5.66 -2.55 -18.07
N PHE A 419 -5.02 -3.48 -17.38
CA PHE A 419 -3.59 -3.71 -17.46
C PHE A 419 -3.25 -5.18 -17.64
N LYS A 420 -2.02 -5.41 -18.10
CA LYS A 420 -1.35 -6.71 -18.07
C LYS A 420 0.00 -6.58 -17.39
N LEU A 421 0.41 -7.66 -16.74
CA LEU A 421 1.76 -7.83 -16.24
C LEU A 421 2.57 -8.65 -17.23
N GLN A 422 3.81 -8.23 -17.47
CA GLN A 422 4.80 -9.01 -18.20
C GLN A 422 6.00 -9.25 -17.29
N PHE A 423 6.36 -10.52 -17.10
CA PHE A 423 7.44 -10.94 -16.22
C PHE A 423 8.63 -11.39 -17.07
N TYR A 424 9.79 -10.83 -16.79
CA TYR A 424 11.06 -11.19 -17.40
C TYR A 424 11.99 -11.75 -16.34
N SER A 425 12.71 -12.81 -16.68
CA SER A 425 13.82 -13.33 -15.90
C SER A 425 15.05 -13.43 -16.80
N ASN A 426 16.15 -12.82 -16.38
CA ASN A 426 17.44 -12.81 -17.09
C ASN A 426 17.25 -12.41 -18.57
N ALA A 427 16.54 -11.29 -18.77
CA ALA A 427 16.12 -10.76 -20.08
C ALA A 427 15.27 -11.70 -20.95
N SER A 428 14.62 -12.73 -20.40
CA SER A 428 13.67 -13.56 -21.13
C SER A 428 12.25 -13.33 -20.63
N LEU A 429 11.28 -13.08 -21.52
CA LEU A 429 9.86 -13.03 -21.16
C LEU A 429 9.40 -14.45 -20.76
N ILE A 430 8.91 -14.60 -19.53
CA ILE A 430 8.57 -15.91 -18.95
C ILE A 430 7.09 -16.07 -18.60
N PHE A 431 6.35 -14.96 -18.48
CA PHE A 431 4.92 -14.98 -18.14
C PHE A 431 4.24 -13.66 -18.50
N VAL A 432 3.00 -13.74 -18.98
CA VAL A 432 2.11 -12.60 -19.22
C VAL A 432 0.78 -12.90 -18.56
N SER A 433 0.30 -11.99 -17.70
CA SER A 433 -0.98 -12.19 -17.01
C SER A 433 -2.18 -12.12 -17.94
N GLN A 434 -3.32 -12.58 -17.45
CA GLN A 434 -4.60 -12.14 -17.97
C GLN A 434 -4.75 -10.61 -17.86
N GLU A 435 -5.76 -10.09 -18.55
CA GLU A 435 -6.10 -8.68 -18.47
C GLU A 435 -6.91 -8.39 -17.21
N LEU A 436 -6.47 -7.42 -16.40
CA LEU A 436 -7.02 -7.08 -15.10
C LEU A 436 -7.50 -5.63 -15.08
N ASP A 437 -8.47 -5.32 -14.22
CA ASP A 437 -8.89 -3.93 -13.98
C ASP A 437 -7.76 -3.13 -13.30
N GLU A 438 -7.55 -1.90 -13.75
CA GLU A 438 -6.48 -1.03 -13.26
C GLU A 438 -6.38 -0.98 -11.73
N LEU A 439 -5.13 -1.08 -11.24
CA LEU A 439 -4.77 -0.83 -9.85
C LEU A 439 -5.23 0.58 -9.46
N ASP A 440 -5.94 0.67 -8.34
CA ASP A 440 -6.58 1.86 -7.83
C ASP A 440 -6.10 2.05 -6.40
N LEU A 441 -4.93 2.66 -6.25
CA LEU A 441 -4.36 2.93 -4.93
C LEU A 441 -5.07 4.12 -4.31
N HIS A 442 -5.74 3.90 -3.17
CA HIS A 442 -6.58 4.92 -2.53
C HIS A 442 -6.55 4.82 -1.00
N GLU A 443 -6.97 5.90 -0.35
CA GLU A 443 -7.16 6.00 1.09
C GLU A 443 -8.22 5.05 1.65
N LEU A 444 -8.16 4.80 2.95
CA LEU A 444 -9.27 4.18 3.68
C LEU A 444 -10.42 5.19 3.80
N LYS A 445 -11.67 4.72 3.89
CA LYS A 445 -12.82 5.57 4.23
C LYS A 445 -12.78 5.96 5.72
N GLU A 446 -11.83 6.82 6.07
CA GLU A 446 -11.50 7.22 7.43
C GLU A 446 -10.82 8.61 7.44
N ILE A 447 -10.78 9.28 8.60
CA ILE A 447 -9.99 10.52 8.76
C ILE A 447 -8.48 10.24 8.61
N LYS A 448 -7.71 11.26 8.23
CA LYS A 448 -6.28 11.12 7.92
C LYS A 448 -5.45 10.59 9.09
N GLU A 449 -5.75 11.01 10.32
CA GLU A 449 -5.02 10.66 11.56
C GLU A 449 -5.09 9.16 11.84
N LYS A 450 -6.20 8.50 11.49
CA LYS A 450 -6.44 7.08 11.73
C LYS A 450 -5.87 6.17 10.64
N GLN A 451 -5.26 6.73 9.59
CA GLN A 451 -4.72 5.94 8.48
C GLN A 451 -3.29 6.35 8.08
N GLU A 452 -2.59 7.07 8.95
CA GLU A 452 -1.21 7.50 8.73
C GLU A 452 -0.30 6.31 8.45
N GLY A 453 0.36 6.31 7.29
CA GLY A 453 1.24 5.22 6.85
C GLY A 453 0.55 3.91 6.47
N VAL A 454 -0.79 3.86 6.44
CA VAL A 454 -1.55 2.64 6.13
C VAL A 454 -1.93 2.56 4.66
N ALA A 455 -2.56 3.59 4.09
CA ALA A 455 -3.23 3.45 2.79
C ALA A 455 -2.28 3.25 1.59
N TYR A 456 -1.21 4.02 1.53
CA TYR A 456 -0.29 4.03 0.38
C TYR A 456 1.06 3.41 0.78
N ASN A 457 1.04 2.11 1.01
CA ASN A 457 2.15 1.34 1.55
C ASN A 457 2.88 0.54 0.46
N ILE A 458 4.14 0.24 0.71
CA ILE A 458 5.01 -0.55 -0.17
C ILE A 458 5.96 -1.40 0.68
N SER A 459 6.26 -2.60 0.21
CA SER A 459 7.13 -3.54 0.93
C SER A 459 8.09 -4.26 0.01
N LEU A 460 9.29 -4.53 0.52
CA LEU A 460 10.38 -5.23 -0.15
C LEU A 460 10.79 -6.44 0.70
N GLY A 461 10.79 -7.62 0.08
CA GLY A 461 11.02 -8.92 0.74
C GLY A 461 9.81 -9.48 1.47
N GLY A 462 8.63 -8.86 1.34
CA GLY A 462 7.41 -9.31 1.98
C GLY A 462 6.16 -8.74 1.32
N GLY A 463 5.02 -9.27 1.75
CA GLY A 463 3.71 -8.72 1.46
C GLY A 463 3.38 -7.59 2.42
N THR A 464 2.65 -7.90 3.48
CA THR A 464 2.39 -6.98 4.60
C THR A 464 2.15 -7.77 5.88
N GLN A 465 2.13 -7.13 7.05
CA GLN A 465 1.63 -7.76 8.28
C GLN A 465 0.10 -7.80 8.35
N GLY A 466 -0.60 -7.00 7.55
CA GLY A 466 -2.05 -6.80 7.70
C GLY A 466 -2.37 -6.40 9.15
N LEU A 467 -3.38 -7.03 9.74
CA LEU A 467 -3.73 -6.83 11.15
C LEU A 467 -3.12 -7.91 12.09
N LEU A 468 -2.18 -8.73 11.61
CA LEU A 468 -1.57 -9.81 12.39
C LEU A 468 -1.01 -9.31 13.71
N GLU A 469 -0.19 -8.27 13.60
CA GLU A 469 0.49 -7.57 14.70
C GLU A 469 -0.16 -6.19 14.85
N THR A 470 -1.36 -6.16 15.43
CA THR A 470 -2.11 -4.92 15.69
C THR A 470 -2.50 -4.81 17.16
N ILE A 471 -2.35 -3.60 17.71
CA ILE A 471 -2.84 -3.25 19.04
C ILE A 471 -4.24 -2.64 18.91
N LEU A 472 -5.18 -3.23 19.66
CA LEU A 472 -6.53 -2.73 19.85
C LEU A 472 -6.69 -2.34 21.33
N LEU A 473 -7.05 -1.08 21.59
CA LEU A 473 -7.26 -0.56 22.94
C LEU A 473 -8.65 -0.98 23.43
N GLY A 474 -8.78 -1.37 24.70
CA GLY A 474 -10.09 -1.63 25.33
C GLY A 474 -10.94 -2.76 24.72
N LEU A 475 -10.41 -3.55 23.79
CA LEU A 475 -11.14 -4.62 23.08
C LEU A 475 -10.64 -6.02 23.48
N SER A 476 -11.50 -7.01 23.26
CA SER A 476 -11.13 -8.43 23.43
C SER A 476 -9.96 -8.80 22.52
N THR A 477 -9.09 -9.71 22.95
CA THR A 477 -8.00 -10.29 22.14
C THR A 477 -8.48 -11.10 20.95
N LYS A 478 -9.78 -11.35 20.85
CA LYS A 478 -10.38 -12.11 19.77
C LYS A 478 -10.77 -11.15 18.65
N ARG A 479 -10.08 -11.28 17.52
CA ARG A 479 -10.39 -10.58 16.27
C ARG A 479 -10.51 -11.57 15.12
N TYR A 480 -10.86 -11.07 13.94
CA TYR A 480 -10.96 -11.89 12.76
C TYR A 480 -9.79 -11.56 11.81
N SER A 481 -9.31 -12.54 11.07
CA SER A 481 -8.32 -12.28 10.01
C SER A 481 -9.05 -11.68 8.80
N LEU A 482 -8.67 -10.48 8.37
CA LEU A 482 -9.32 -9.76 7.25
C LEU A 482 -8.60 -10.01 5.91
N PRO A 483 -9.19 -9.72 4.74
CA PRO A 483 -8.67 -10.13 3.42
C PRO A 483 -7.20 -9.81 3.12
N ILE A 484 -6.70 -8.62 3.45
CA ILE A 484 -5.31 -8.20 3.30
C ILE A 484 -4.40 -9.09 4.16
N GLU A 485 -4.73 -9.30 5.43
CA GLU A 485 -3.98 -10.22 6.29
C GLU A 485 -4.03 -11.65 5.74
N GLN A 486 -5.21 -12.17 5.41
CA GLN A 486 -5.39 -13.54 4.91
C GLN A 486 -4.60 -13.83 3.64
N ASN A 487 -4.50 -12.83 2.73
CA ASN A 487 -4.03 -13.05 1.37
C ASN A 487 -2.69 -12.38 1.06
N PHE A 488 -2.21 -11.45 1.88
CA PHE A 488 -0.94 -10.76 1.63
C PHE A 488 0.03 -10.85 2.82
N CYS A 489 -0.36 -11.48 3.92
CA CYS A 489 0.56 -11.74 5.03
C CYS A 489 1.50 -12.90 4.71
N GLY A 490 2.66 -12.59 4.13
CA GLY A 490 3.68 -13.56 3.76
C GLY A 490 5.02 -12.89 3.46
N THR A 491 6.10 -13.65 3.54
CA THR A 491 7.47 -13.12 3.39
C THR A 491 8.30 -13.96 2.44
N PHE A 492 9.29 -13.32 1.83
CA PHE A 492 10.26 -13.94 0.94
C PHE A 492 11.39 -14.57 1.76
N ILE A 493 11.88 -15.72 1.28
CA ILE A 493 13.10 -16.35 1.78
C ILE A 493 14.15 -16.30 0.67
N GLY A 494 15.24 -15.59 0.91
CA GLY A 494 16.30 -15.36 -0.08
C GLY A 494 16.91 -13.97 0.05
N ASP A 495 17.66 -13.55 -0.96
CA ASP A 495 18.45 -12.32 -0.92
C ASP A 495 17.97 -11.29 -1.93
N ILE A 496 17.96 -10.01 -1.57
CA ILE A 496 17.76 -8.89 -2.51
C ILE A 496 18.96 -7.95 -2.43
N MET A 497 19.50 -7.60 -3.60
CA MET A 497 20.60 -6.64 -3.73
C MET A 497 20.13 -5.28 -4.23
N THR A 498 19.19 -5.29 -5.19
CA THR A 498 18.74 -4.08 -5.88
C THR A 498 17.23 -4.10 -6.09
N PHE A 499 16.61 -2.94 -5.94
CA PHE A 499 15.23 -2.64 -6.30
C PHE A 499 15.17 -1.32 -7.05
N ASN A 500 14.64 -1.33 -8.27
CA ASN A 500 14.46 -0.15 -9.11
C ASN A 500 12.98 -0.03 -9.50
N PHE A 501 12.47 1.20 -9.54
CA PHE A 501 11.12 1.51 -9.94
C PHE A 501 11.09 2.58 -11.03
N HIS A 502 10.48 2.24 -12.17
CA HIS A 502 10.36 3.10 -13.34
C HIS A 502 8.90 3.48 -13.60
N ASN A 503 8.66 4.73 -14.02
CA ASN A 503 7.31 5.26 -14.27
C ASN A 503 7.00 5.63 -15.73
N CYS A 504 7.83 5.15 -16.66
CA CYS A 504 7.66 5.37 -18.09
C CYS A 504 7.74 4.02 -18.84
N GLN A 505 7.68 4.07 -20.18
CA GLN A 505 7.87 2.90 -21.02
C GLN A 505 9.24 2.24 -20.79
N PHE A 506 9.22 0.97 -20.39
CA PHE A 506 10.41 0.17 -20.09
C PHE A 506 10.53 -0.99 -21.09
N ASP A 507 11.04 -0.69 -22.29
CA ASP A 507 11.13 -1.68 -23.35
C ASP A 507 12.21 -2.75 -23.10
N TYR A 508 12.20 -3.79 -23.93
CA TYR A 508 13.15 -4.89 -23.84
C TYR A 508 14.60 -4.49 -24.03
N THR A 509 14.87 -3.40 -24.76
CA THR A 509 16.25 -2.89 -24.93
C THR A 509 16.81 -2.51 -23.58
N LYS A 510 16.03 -1.81 -22.76
CA LYS A 510 16.41 -1.43 -21.39
C LYS A 510 16.61 -2.67 -20.52
N ILE A 511 15.69 -3.63 -20.59
CA ILE A 511 15.79 -4.90 -19.86
C ILE A 511 17.10 -5.62 -20.21
N LEU A 512 17.42 -5.76 -21.50
CA LEU A 512 18.62 -6.47 -21.94
C LEU A 512 19.90 -5.72 -21.55
N ASN A 513 19.91 -4.39 -21.67
CA ASN A 513 21.05 -3.56 -21.27
C ASN A 513 21.33 -3.70 -19.78
N ASN A 514 20.30 -3.61 -18.94
CA ASN A 514 20.42 -3.77 -17.49
C ASN A 514 20.87 -5.18 -17.12
N TYR A 515 20.28 -6.21 -17.75
CA TYR A 515 20.73 -7.60 -17.58
C TYR A 515 22.22 -7.76 -17.88
N ASN A 516 22.69 -7.26 -19.01
CA ASN A 516 24.10 -7.36 -19.40
C ASN A 516 25.02 -6.66 -18.40
N TYR A 517 24.61 -5.49 -17.88
CA TYR A 517 25.35 -4.79 -16.85
C TYR A 517 25.49 -5.62 -15.58
N TYR A 518 24.39 -6.13 -15.03
CA TYR A 518 24.45 -6.94 -13.81
C TYR A 518 25.15 -8.28 -14.05
N ASN A 519 24.94 -8.93 -15.19
CA ASN A 519 25.62 -10.18 -15.53
C ASN A 519 27.15 -10.02 -15.57
N ASN A 520 27.66 -8.86 -16.02
CA ASN A 520 29.09 -8.56 -15.98
C ASN A 520 29.64 -8.40 -14.56
N ILE A 521 28.81 -7.97 -13.61
CA ILE A 521 29.22 -7.72 -12.21
C ILE A 521 29.09 -8.98 -11.36
N ILE A 522 27.95 -9.68 -11.46
CA ILE A 522 27.59 -10.76 -10.53
C ILE A 522 27.44 -12.14 -11.17
N LYS A 523 27.56 -12.25 -12.51
CA LYS A 523 27.39 -13.50 -13.29
C LYS A 523 26.04 -14.18 -13.02
N ILE A 524 24.98 -13.59 -13.56
CA ILE A 524 23.58 -14.04 -13.43
C ILE A 524 23.28 -15.18 -14.40
#